data_AF-A0A964W8T7-F1
#
_entry.id   AF-A0A964W8T7-F1
#
_cell.length_a   1.000
_cell.length_b   1.000
_cell.length_c   1.000
_cell.angle_alpha   90.00
_cell.angle_beta   90.00
_cell.angle_gamma   90.00
#
_symmetry.space_group_name_H-M   'P 1'
#
loop_
_entity.id
_entity.type
_entity.pdbx_description
1 polymer ?
#
loop_
_entity_poly.entity_id
_entity_poly.type
_entity_poly.pdbx_seq_one_letter_code
_entity_poly.pdbx_strand_id
1 'polypeptide(L)'
;MKRLLLAVAFMFATQFAMSQTAAKPADPALKKEVIRLLDLSGANAQYEVAIDQIVKSVAADKQAAFKKEIMESLKGLNDKIADIYLQEFTAEDIKAMIKYYESPIGKKQASKAGVLAEKGQAAGMEWGQSLQGVMMKYME
;
A
#
# COMPACT_ATOMS: atom_id res chain seq x y z
N MET A 1 -24.68 33.89 34.17
CA MET A 1 -23.48 33.92 33.30
C MET A 1 -22.39 32.93 33.72
N LYS A 2 -21.98 32.85 35.01
CA LYS A 2 -20.98 31.86 35.48
C LYS A 2 -21.33 30.39 35.20
N ARG A 3 -22.62 30.01 35.31
CA ARG A 3 -23.11 28.66 34.99
C ARG A 3 -23.17 28.33 33.49
N LEU A 4 -23.31 29.35 32.65
CA LEU A 4 -23.27 29.20 31.18
C LEU A 4 -21.82 29.03 30.69
N LEU A 5 -20.88 29.77 31.29
CA LEU A 5 -19.45 29.66 31.00
C LEU A 5 -18.88 28.28 31.38
N LEU A 6 -19.36 27.69 32.48
CA LEU A 6 -19.00 26.32 32.88
C LEU A 6 -19.53 25.25 31.92
N ALA A 7 -20.75 25.41 31.40
CA ALA A 7 -21.33 24.48 30.44
C ALA A 7 -20.62 24.51 29.07
N VAL A 8 -20.23 25.71 28.62
CA VAL A 8 -19.45 25.89 27.38
C VAL A 8 -18.03 25.34 27.53
N ALA A 9 -17.38 25.54 28.67
CA ALA A 9 -16.06 24.98 28.95
C ALA A 9 -16.05 23.44 29.00
N PHE A 10 -17.12 22.83 29.52
CA PHE A 10 -17.27 21.37 29.56
C PHE A 10 -17.53 20.77 28.17
N MET A 11 -18.21 21.51 27.29
CA MET A 11 -18.50 21.10 25.92
C MET A 11 -17.27 21.19 25.00
N PHE A 12 -16.30 22.07 25.30
CA PHE A 12 -14.99 22.10 24.60
C PHE A 12 -14.03 21.01 25.09
N ALA A 13 -14.11 20.60 26.37
CA ALA A 13 -13.22 19.58 26.93
C ALA A 13 -13.44 18.18 26.33
N THR A 14 -14.66 17.88 25.85
CA THR A 14 -14.97 16.59 25.19
C THR A 14 -14.49 16.52 23.74
N GLN A 15 -14.24 17.66 23.09
CA GLN A 15 -13.71 17.69 21.72
C GLN A 15 -12.19 17.40 21.68
N PHE A 16 -11.45 17.74 22.73
CA PHE A 16 -10.01 17.43 22.83
C PHE A 16 -9.70 15.97 23.20
N ALA A 17 -10.69 15.19 23.63
CA ALA A 17 -10.51 13.77 23.90
C ALA A 17 -10.47 12.90 22.63
N MET A 18 -10.97 13.41 21.49
CA MET A 18 -11.00 12.67 20.22
C MET A 18 -9.82 12.98 19.28
N SER A 19 -8.87 13.83 19.67
CA SER A 19 -7.71 14.17 18.82
C SER A 19 -6.36 13.69 19.35
N GLN A 20 -6.34 12.83 20.37
CA GLN A 20 -5.11 12.19 20.85
C GLN A 20 -4.95 10.80 20.23
N THR A 21 -4.81 10.74 18.90
CA THR A 21 -4.12 9.64 18.24
C THR A 21 -2.61 9.82 18.47
N ALA A 22 -2.18 9.69 19.73
CA ALA A 22 -0.81 9.26 19.96
C ALA A 22 -0.72 7.87 19.32
N ALA A 23 0.13 7.72 18.30
CA ALA A 23 0.33 6.46 17.60
C ALA A 23 0.63 5.37 18.64
N LYS A 24 -0.37 4.54 18.92
CA LYS A 24 -0.20 3.36 19.77
C LYS A 24 0.88 2.53 19.09
N PRO A 25 1.90 2.02 19.81
CA PRO A 25 2.87 1.11 19.23
C PRO A 25 2.12 0.04 18.44
N ALA A 26 2.49 -0.13 17.17
CA ALA A 26 1.86 -1.07 16.27
C ALA A 26 1.71 -2.42 16.96
N ASP A 27 0.47 -2.88 17.14
CA ASP A 27 0.20 -4.21 17.69
C ASP A 27 0.88 -5.24 16.76
N PRO A 28 1.83 -6.06 17.26
CA PRO A 28 2.51 -7.06 16.44
C PRO A 28 1.54 -8.01 15.71
N ALA A 29 0.36 -8.29 16.29
CA ALA A 29 -0.66 -9.08 15.64
C ALA A 29 -1.29 -8.33 14.46
N LEU A 30 -1.56 -7.03 14.60
CA LEU A 30 -2.12 -6.22 13.53
C LEU A 30 -1.11 -6.00 12.40
N LYS A 31 0.18 -5.83 12.73
CA LYS A 31 1.26 -5.76 11.72
C LYS A 31 1.29 -7.02 10.84
N LYS A 32 1.12 -8.20 11.45
CA LYS A 32 1.01 -9.47 10.71
C LYS A 32 -0.21 -9.51 9.78
N GLU A 33 -1.35 -8.98 10.21
CA GLU A 33 -2.54 -8.86 9.34
C GLU A 33 -2.30 -7.92 8.17
N VAL A 34 -1.55 -6.82 8.35
CA VAL A 34 -1.16 -5.96 7.22
C VAL A 34 -0.24 -6.69 6.25
N ILE A 35 0.77 -7.41 6.74
CA ILE A 35 1.65 -8.21 5.87
C ILE A 35 0.82 -9.21 5.05
N ARG A 36 -0.14 -9.86 5.70
CA ARG A 36 -1.10 -10.75 5.03
C ARG A 36 -1.96 -10.01 3.99
N LEU A 37 -2.39 -8.78 4.26
CA LEU A 37 -3.09 -7.94 3.28
C LEU A 37 -2.21 -7.65 2.05
N LEU A 38 -0.92 -7.37 2.23
CA LEU A 38 0.02 -7.17 1.12
C LEU A 38 0.16 -8.42 0.24
N ASP A 39 0.15 -9.61 0.86
CA ASP A 39 0.11 -10.88 0.12
C ASP A 39 -1.21 -11.05 -0.65
N LEU A 40 -2.35 -10.88 0.02
CA LEU A 40 -3.67 -11.07 -0.57
C LEU A 40 -3.99 -10.09 -1.70
N SER A 41 -3.49 -8.85 -1.61
CA SER A 41 -3.69 -7.82 -2.63
C SER A 41 -2.87 -8.06 -3.90
N GLY A 42 -1.87 -8.94 -3.85
CA GLY A 42 -0.93 -9.21 -4.94
C GLY A 42 0.22 -8.20 -5.03
N ALA A 43 0.39 -7.32 -4.03
CA ALA A 43 1.50 -6.39 -3.98
C ALA A 43 2.86 -7.12 -3.94
N ASN A 44 2.97 -8.16 -3.12
CA ASN A 44 4.20 -8.95 -3.03
C ASN A 44 4.52 -9.73 -4.31
N ALA A 45 3.50 -10.19 -5.04
CA ALA A 45 3.69 -10.84 -6.33
C ALA A 45 4.32 -9.91 -7.38
N GLN A 46 4.04 -8.59 -7.33
CA GLN A 46 4.69 -7.62 -8.22
C GLN A 46 6.17 -7.44 -7.87
N TYR A 47 6.52 -7.42 -6.58
CA TYR A 47 7.93 -7.41 -6.17
C TYR A 47 8.66 -8.67 -6.61
N GLU A 48 8.04 -9.85 -6.48
CA GLU A 48 8.64 -11.11 -6.97
C GLU A 48 8.91 -11.09 -8.47
N VAL A 49 7.98 -10.59 -9.29
CA VAL A 49 8.19 -10.43 -10.73
C VAL A 49 9.37 -9.50 -11.03
N ALA A 50 9.46 -8.37 -10.32
CA ALA A 50 10.59 -7.45 -10.49
C ALA A 50 11.92 -8.10 -10.08
N ILE A 51 11.94 -8.82 -8.95
CA ILE A 51 13.11 -9.57 -8.46
C ILE A 51 13.53 -10.61 -9.50
N ASP A 52 12.59 -11.35 -10.07
CA ASP A 52 12.89 -12.36 -11.11
C ASP A 52 13.51 -11.74 -12.36
N GLN A 53 13.13 -10.51 -12.73
CA GLN A 53 13.78 -9.80 -13.84
C GLN A 53 15.21 -9.38 -13.47
N ILE A 54 15.44 -8.89 -12.25
CA ILE A 54 16.79 -8.53 -11.78
C ILE A 54 17.68 -9.78 -11.70
N VAL A 55 17.18 -10.90 -11.18
CA VAL A 55 17.91 -12.16 -11.04
C VAL A 55 18.42 -12.67 -12.40
N LYS A 56 17.65 -12.49 -13.49
CA LYS A 56 18.09 -12.87 -14.85
C LYS A 56 19.35 -12.14 -15.32
N SER A 57 19.65 -10.96 -14.75
CA SER A 57 20.88 -10.21 -15.06
C SER A 57 22.12 -10.70 -14.30
N VAL A 58 21.95 -11.62 -13.34
CA VAL A 58 23.04 -12.19 -12.52
C VAL A 58 23.56 -13.48 -13.14
N ALA A 59 24.86 -13.74 -12.97
CA ALA A 59 25.51 -14.98 -13.41
C ALA A 59 24.75 -16.23 -12.91
N ALA A 60 24.53 -17.20 -13.79
CA ALA A 60 23.60 -18.32 -13.57
C ALA A 60 23.90 -19.12 -12.28
N ASP A 61 25.18 -19.32 -11.97
CA ASP A 61 25.67 -20.02 -10.77
C ASP A 61 25.38 -19.25 -9.47
N LYS A 62 25.13 -17.94 -9.54
CA LYS A 62 24.84 -17.06 -8.39
C LYS A 62 23.37 -16.70 -8.22
N GLN A 63 22.53 -16.98 -9.22
CA GLN A 63 21.12 -16.56 -9.23
C GLN A 63 20.34 -17.05 -8.02
N ALA A 64 20.52 -18.31 -7.60
CA ALA A 64 19.79 -18.89 -6.48
C ALA A 64 20.14 -18.19 -5.15
N ALA A 65 21.44 -17.96 -4.89
CA ALA A 65 21.91 -17.26 -3.69
C ALA A 65 21.43 -15.80 -3.68
N PHE A 66 21.60 -15.10 -4.80
CA PHE A 66 21.17 -13.72 -4.96
C PHE A 66 19.66 -13.53 -4.79
N LYS A 67 18.85 -14.40 -5.42
CA LYS A 67 17.39 -14.38 -5.26
C LYS A 67 17.00 -14.57 -3.80
N LYS A 68 17.64 -15.52 -3.10
CA LYS A 68 17.38 -15.76 -1.68
C LYS A 68 17.65 -14.51 -0.83
N GLU A 69 18.80 -13.87 -1.01
CA GLU A 69 19.18 -12.67 -0.24
C GLU A 69 18.19 -11.51 -0.48
N ILE A 70 17.79 -11.26 -1.72
CA ILE A 70 16.81 -10.21 -2.02
C ILE A 70 15.43 -10.56 -1.44
N MET A 71 14.96 -11.80 -1.57
CA MET A 71 13.68 -12.21 -0.97
C MET A 71 13.69 -12.06 0.55
N GLU A 72 14.85 -12.26 1.20
CA GLU A 72 14.99 -12.02 2.63
C GLU A 72 14.93 -10.52 2.97
N SER A 73 15.53 -9.67 2.14
CA SER A 73 15.40 -8.20 2.25
C SER A 73 13.96 -7.71 2.10
N LEU A 74 13.13 -8.42 1.32
CA LEU A 74 11.73 -8.06 1.10
C LEU A 74 10.91 -8.13 2.40
N LYS A 75 11.29 -8.99 3.34
CA LYS A 75 10.67 -9.04 4.67
C LYS A 75 10.83 -7.71 5.41
N GLY A 76 12.02 -7.13 5.37
CA GLY A 76 12.29 -5.82 5.98
C GLY A 76 11.54 -4.68 5.30
N LEU A 77 11.28 -4.77 3.99
CA LEU A 77 10.40 -3.83 3.29
C LEU A 77 8.95 -3.97 3.74
N ASN A 78 8.44 -5.22 3.79
CA ASN A 78 7.07 -5.49 4.23
C ASN A 78 6.82 -5.00 5.66
N ASP A 79 7.79 -5.14 6.55
CA ASP A 79 7.69 -4.58 7.91
C ASP A 79 7.52 -3.06 7.91
N LYS A 80 8.29 -2.34 7.08
CA LYS A 80 8.18 -0.88 6.96
C LYS A 80 6.87 -0.45 6.33
N ILE A 81 6.43 -1.14 5.28
CA ILE A 81 5.12 -0.87 4.64
C ILE A 81 4.01 -1.13 5.65
N ALA A 82 4.10 -2.19 6.43
CA ALA A 82 3.11 -2.47 7.46
C ALA A 82 3.03 -1.35 8.50
N ASP A 83 4.17 -0.80 8.95
CA ASP A 83 4.17 0.34 9.86
C ASP A 83 3.49 1.58 9.24
N ILE A 84 3.67 1.84 7.94
CA ILE A 84 2.99 2.93 7.22
C ILE A 84 1.47 2.70 7.21
N TYR A 85 1.01 1.50 6.88
CA TYR A 85 -0.42 1.18 6.91
C TYR A 85 -1.04 1.40 8.30
N LEU A 86 -0.31 1.09 9.37
CA LEU A 86 -0.80 1.27 10.74
C LEU A 86 -0.79 2.74 11.21
N GLN A 87 -0.15 3.64 10.46
CA GLN A 87 -0.27 5.09 10.65
C GLN A 87 -1.50 5.66 9.95
N GLU A 88 -1.91 5.06 8.82
CA GLU A 88 -2.97 5.59 7.96
C GLU A 88 -4.34 4.90 8.14
N PHE A 89 -4.35 3.66 8.64
CA PHE A 89 -5.56 2.83 8.72
C PHE A 89 -5.82 2.29 10.11
N THR A 90 -7.09 2.18 10.46
CA THR A 90 -7.52 1.53 11.70
C THR A 90 -7.48 0.01 11.59
N ALA A 91 -7.55 -0.69 12.72
CA ALA A 91 -7.62 -2.16 12.71
C ALA A 91 -8.87 -2.68 11.98
N GLU A 92 -9.97 -1.95 12.08
CA GLU A 92 -11.24 -2.23 11.40
C GLU A 92 -11.09 -2.08 9.89
N ASP A 93 -10.39 -1.05 9.41
CA ASP A 93 -10.11 -0.84 7.99
C ASP A 93 -9.28 -1.99 7.43
N ILE A 94 -8.19 -2.38 8.11
CA ILE A 94 -7.34 -3.50 7.70
C ILE A 94 -8.16 -4.80 7.59
N LYS A 95 -9.01 -5.10 8.59
CA LYS A 95 -9.91 -6.27 8.55
C LYS A 95 -10.89 -6.20 7.37
N ALA A 96 -11.45 -5.03 7.08
CA ALA A 96 -12.36 -4.85 5.97
C ALA A 96 -11.66 -5.06 4.61
N MET A 97 -10.45 -4.53 4.44
CA MET A 97 -9.64 -4.74 3.24
C MET A 97 -9.29 -6.20 3.03
N ILE A 98 -8.89 -6.91 4.10
CA ILE A 98 -8.62 -8.35 4.07
C ILE A 98 -9.86 -9.10 3.61
N LYS A 99 -11.02 -8.85 4.24
CA LYS A 99 -12.29 -9.50 3.88
C LYS A 99 -12.64 -9.27 2.40
N TYR A 100 -12.37 -8.07 1.89
CA TYR A 100 -12.55 -7.77 0.48
C TYR A 100 -11.62 -8.62 -0.40
N TYR A 101 -10.32 -8.67 -0.14
CA TYR A 101 -9.38 -9.46 -0.94
C TYR A 101 -9.58 -10.98 -0.79
N GLU A 102 -10.18 -11.45 0.29
CA GLU A 102 -10.60 -12.85 0.45
C GLU A 102 -11.84 -13.23 -0.38
N SER A 103 -12.65 -12.23 -0.75
CA SER A 103 -13.86 -12.45 -1.55
C SER A 103 -13.53 -12.94 -2.97
N PRO A 104 -14.48 -13.59 -3.68
CA PRO A 104 -14.26 -14.02 -5.06
C PRO A 104 -13.84 -12.88 -6.00
N ILE A 105 -14.43 -11.68 -5.83
CA ILE A 105 -14.08 -10.53 -6.65
C ILE A 105 -12.70 -9.97 -6.29
N GLY A 106 -12.35 -9.91 -5.00
CA GLY A 106 -11.04 -9.45 -4.54
C GLY A 106 -9.90 -10.35 -5.04
N LYS A 107 -10.07 -11.68 -4.93
CA LYS A 107 -9.11 -12.66 -5.49
C LYS A 107 -8.99 -12.53 -7.00
N LYS A 108 -10.12 -12.35 -7.70
CA LYS A 108 -10.11 -12.13 -9.16
C LYS A 108 -9.33 -10.86 -9.49
N GLN A 109 -9.54 -9.76 -8.76
CA GLN A 109 -8.82 -8.51 -8.96
C GLN A 109 -7.31 -8.68 -8.73
N ALA A 110 -6.89 -9.27 -7.61
CA ALA A 110 -5.48 -9.53 -7.31
C ALA A 110 -4.82 -10.37 -8.42
N SER A 111 -5.48 -11.43 -8.90
CA SER A 111 -4.97 -12.26 -10.00
C SER A 111 -4.85 -11.53 -11.35
N LYS A 112 -5.58 -10.43 -11.52
CA LYS A 112 -5.57 -9.61 -12.73
C LYS A 112 -4.69 -8.37 -12.61
N ALA A 113 -4.13 -8.08 -11.44
CA ALA A 113 -3.32 -6.89 -11.18
C ALA A 113 -2.19 -6.72 -12.21
N GLY A 114 -1.42 -7.79 -12.50
CA GLY A 114 -0.34 -7.74 -13.51
C GLY A 114 -0.85 -7.45 -14.93
N VAL A 115 -1.92 -8.11 -15.37
CA VAL A 115 -2.52 -7.89 -16.70
C VAL A 115 -3.08 -6.47 -16.83
N LEU A 116 -3.67 -5.94 -15.76
CA LEU A 116 -4.18 -4.57 -15.73
C LEU A 116 -3.04 -3.55 -15.75
N ALA A 117 -1.94 -3.80 -15.03
CA ALA A 117 -0.76 -2.95 -15.05
C ALA A 117 -0.13 -2.88 -16.45
N GLU A 118 0.06 -4.03 -17.10
CA GLU A 118 0.61 -4.10 -18.48
C GLU A 118 -0.27 -3.33 -19.48
N LYS A 119 -1.58 -3.57 -19.46
CA LYS A 119 -2.53 -2.86 -20.32
C LYS A 119 -2.59 -1.36 -20.01
N GLY A 120 -2.54 -1.00 -18.73
CA GLY A 120 -2.53 0.40 -18.28
C GLY A 120 -1.28 1.14 -18.76
N GLN A 121 -0.12 0.49 -18.71
CA GLN A 121 1.13 1.05 -19.24
C GLN A 121 1.03 1.30 -20.74
N ALA A 122 0.52 0.35 -21.52
CA ALA A 122 0.31 0.52 -22.96
C ALA A 122 -0.62 1.70 -23.28
N ALA A 123 -1.76 1.79 -22.60
CA ALA A 123 -2.69 2.89 -22.76
C ALA A 123 -2.07 4.25 -22.36
N GLY A 124 -1.26 4.28 -21.29
CA GLY A 124 -0.55 5.48 -20.87
C GLY A 124 0.49 5.95 -21.88
N MET A 125 1.20 5.04 -22.55
CA MET A 125 2.13 5.37 -23.63
C MET A 125 1.40 5.97 -24.84
N GLU A 126 0.27 5.39 -25.24
CA GLU A 126 -0.57 5.91 -26.34
C GLU A 126 -1.07 7.33 -26.02
N TRP A 127 -1.59 7.53 -24.80
CA TRP A 127 -2.00 8.85 -24.34
C TRP A 127 -0.82 9.85 -24.34
N GLY A 128 0.35 9.46 -23.84
CA GLY A 128 1.54 10.32 -23.85
C GLY A 128 1.99 10.75 -25.25
N GLN A 129 1.85 9.88 -26.26
CA GLN A 129 2.09 10.25 -27.66
C GLN A 129 1.08 11.28 -28.17
N SER A 130 -0.20 11.13 -27.80
CA SER A 130 -1.25 12.09 -28.18
C SER A 130 -1.02 13.50 -27.60
N LEU A 131 -0.36 13.60 -26.44
CA LEU A 131 -0.03 14.88 -25.81
C LEU A 131 1.03 15.66 -26.57
N GLN A 132 1.87 15.04 -27.40
CA GLN A 132 2.89 15.76 -28.18
C GLN A 132 2.27 16.84 -29.06
N GLY A 133 1.15 16.53 -29.73
CA GLY A 133 0.40 17.50 -30.54
C GLY A 133 -0.26 18.61 -29.70
N VAL A 134 -0.62 18.32 -28.45
CA VAL A 134 -1.13 19.34 -27.52
C VAL A 134 0.01 20.27 -27.08
N MET A 135 1.16 19.72 -26.69
CA MET A 135 2.32 20.50 -26.24
C MET A 135 2.82 21.44 -27.34
N MET A 136 2.88 20.99 -28.60
CA MET A 136 3.28 21.84 -29.73
C MET A 136 2.43 23.11 -29.89
N LYS A 137 1.13 23.08 -29.55
CA LYS A 137 0.25 24.25 -29.63
C LYS A 137 0.57 25.35 -28.61
N TYR A 138 1.32 25.04 -27.56
CA TYR A 138 1.65 25.95 -26.46
C TYR A 138 3.16 26.25 -26.39
N MET A 139 3.96 25.79 -27.36
CA MET A 139 5.37 26.15 -27.50
C MET A 139 5.61 27.30 -28.49
N GLU A 140 4.56 27.83 -29.10
CA GLU A 140 4.55 29.12 -29.82
C GLU A 140 4.26 30.27 -28.85
#